data_AF-K6VKA3-F1
#
_entry.id   AF-K6VKA3-F1
#
_cell.length_a   1.000
_cell.length_b   1.000
_cell.length_c   1.000
_cell.angle_alpha   90.00
_cell.angle_beta   90.00
_cell.angle_gamma   90.00
#
_symmetry.space_group_name_H-M   'P 1'
#
loop_
_entity.id
_entity.type
_entity.pdbx_description
1 polymer ?
#
loop_
_entity_poly.entity_id
_entity_poly.type
_entity_poly.pdbx_seq_one_letter_code
_entity_poly.pdbx_strand_id
1 'polypeptide(L)'
;MRELPRRARQLLPQGNVGTYNGTGRDGLPTAGGYSTHLVVDENYVLRIPANLPLDEAAPLLCAGITTYSPLAHWGAGPGKQVAVIGLGGLGHMGVKLAHAMGAEVSVLSQSLKKQEDGLRLGADHYYATSDESTFQDLRGRFDLILNTVSANLDLSQYLKLLKTDGALVELGAPEHPMEVPAFALITQRRTLAGSMIGSIAETQEMLDFCGEHGIGAEVEVISADQVNEAYERVLGSDVRYRFVIDTATLA
;
A
#
# COMPACT_ATOMS: atom_id res chain seq x y z
N MET A 1 27.27 8.15 -12.80
CA MET A 1 25.99 7.70 -12.21
C MET A 1 25.14 7.14 -13.35
N ARG A 2 24.75 5.86 -13.32
CA ARG A 2 23.84 5.33 -14.35
C ARG A 2 22.48 5.97 -14.13
N GLU A 3 21.90 6.60 -15.15
CA GLU A 3 20.52 7.07 -15.09
C GLU A 3 19.61 5.86 -14.87
N LEU A 4 18.96 5.80 -13.71
CA LEU A 4 17.86 4.87 -13.50
C LEU A 4 16.73 5.24 -14.46
N PRO A 5 15.94 4.27 -14.96
CA PRO A 5 14.75 4.56 -15.76
C PRO A 5 13.87 5.59 -15.07
N ARG A 6 13.13 6.43 -15.83
CA ARG A 6 12.24 7.47 -15.26
C ARG A 6 11.28 6.93 -14.17
N ARG A 7 10.90 5.65 -14.26
CA ARG A 7 10.05 4.91 -13.32
C ARG A 7 10.71 4.50 -12.00
N ALA A 8 12.01 4.72 -11.84
CA ALA A 8 12.77 4.35 -10.64
C ALA A 8 13.41 5.57 -9.94
N ARG A 9 12.97 6.79 -10.27
CA ARG A 9 13.54 8.03 -9.71
C ARG A 9 13.43 8.14 -8.18
N GLN A 10 12.40 7.55 -7.59
CA GLN A 10 12.19 7.44 -6.14
C GLN A 10 13.30 6.67 -5.42
N LEU A 11 14.06 5.85 -6.14
CA LEU A 11 15.16 5.03 -5.62
C LEU A 11 16.53 5.73 -5.70
N LEU A 12 16.60 6.96 -6.21
CA LEU A 12 17.87 7.68 -6.36
C LEU A 12 18.39 8.20 -5.00
N PRO A 13 19.64 7.85 -4.60
CA PRO A 13 20.24 8.30 -3.34
C PRO A 13 20.44 9.82 -3.25
N GLN A 14 20.60 10.48 -4.40
CA GLN A 14 20.71 11.93 -4.52
C GLN A 14 19.59 12.40 -5.46
N GLY A 15 18.41 12.68 -4.91
CA GLY A 15 17.26 13.12 -5.71
C GLY A 15 15.90 12.96 -5.03
N ASN A 16 15.80 12.09 -4.03
CA ASN A 16 14.60 11.95 -3.20
C ASN A 16 14.71 12.85 -1.97
N VAL A 17 14.07 14.02 -2.02
CA VAL A 17 13.88 14.89 -0.85
C VAL A 17 12.53 14.54 -0.24
N GLY A 18 12.53 14.03 0.99
CA GLY A 18 11.30 13.71 1.70
C GLY A 18 10.42 14.95 1.91
N THR A 19 9.10 14.79 1.77
CA THR A 19 8.12 15.87 1.94
C THR A 19 8.24 16.56 3.30
N TYR A 20 8.64 15.83 4.33
CA TYR A 20 8.94 16.34 5.67
C TYR A 20 10.13 15.60 6.29
N ASN A 21 10.73 16.17 7.34
CA ASN A 21 11.86 15.59 8.08
C ASN A 21 13.07 15.24 7.18
N GLY A 22 13.24 15.98 6.10
CA GLY A 22 14.40 15.91 5.21
C GLY A 22 15.11 17.27 5.11
N THR A 23 16.14 17.32 4.27
CA THR A 23 16.83 18.56 3.92
C THR A 23 16.49 18.91 2.47
N GLY A 24 15.90 20.09 2.27
CA GLY A 24 15.58 20.66 0.97
C GLY A 24 16.81 20.95 0.12
N ARG A 25 16.58 21.23 -1.17
CA ARG A 25 17.67 21.58 -2.11
C ARG A 25 18.31 22.93 -1.80
N ASP A 26 17.60 23.77 -1.07
CA ASP A 26 18.03 25.04 -0.50
C ASP A 26 18.81 24.88 0.82
N GLY A 27 18.93 23.64 1.34
CA GLY A 27 19.58 23.34 2.60
C GLY A 27 18.69 23.51 3.84
N LEU A 28 17.42 23.90 3.67
CA LEU A 28 16.48 24.09 4.78
C LEU A 28 15.73 22.80 5.12
N PRO A 29 15.26 22.60 6.36
CA PRO A 29 14.41 21.46 6.69
C PRO A 29 13.11 21.45 5.88
N THR A 30 12.67 20.29 5.39
CA THR A 30 11.36 20.16 4.75
C THR A 30 10.24 19.99 5.78
N ALA A 31 9.10 20.66 5.54
CA ALA A 31 7.90 20.61 6.36
C ALA A 31 6.71 20.09 5.53
N GLY A 32 5.87 19.26 6.17
CA GLY A 32 4.83 18.49 5.48
C GLY A 32 3.49 19.22 5.31
N GLY A 33 2.48 18.44 4.92
CA GLY A 33 1.14 18.93 4.58
C GLY A 33 0.22 19.26 5.76
N TYR A 34 0.68 19.15 7.01
CA TYR A 34 -0.06 19.65 8.18
C TYR A 34 0.19 21.16 8.32
N SER A 35 -0.16 21.88 7.26
CA SER A 35 0.10 23.30 7.03
C SER A 35 -0.96 23.85 6.08
N THR A 36 -1.18 25.16 6.09
CA THR A 36 -2.19 25.76 5.20
C THR A 36 -1.74 25.80 3.74
N HIS A 37 -0.43 25.79 3.48
CA HIS A 37 0.16 25.88 2.14
C HIS A 37 1.50 25.13 2.09
N LEU A 38 1.82 24.60 0.90
CA LEU A 38 3.10 23.95 0.60
C LEU A 38 3.61 24.46 -0.76
N VAL A 39 4.92 24.70 -0.88
CA VAL A 39 5.58 25.03 -2.16
C VAL A 39 6.38 23.83 -2.61
N VAL A 40 6.11 23.36 -3.83
CA VAL A 40 6.70 22.15 -4.40
C VAL A 40 7.16 22.44 -5.82
N ASP A 41 8.24 21.79 -6.25
CA ASP A 41 8.68 21.79 -7.65
C ASP A 41 7.59 21.16 -8.53
N GLU A 42 7.29 21.81 -9.66
CA GLU A 42 6.19 21.42 -10.57
C GLU A 42 6.29 19.97 -11.07
N ASN A 43 7.50 19.40 -11.14
CA ASN A 43 7.73 18.01 -11.57
C ASN A 43 7.28 16.97 -10.53
N TYR A 44 6.87 17.41 -9.34
CA TYR A 44 6.39 16.56 -8.25
C TYR A 44 4.93 16.88 -7.86
N VAL A 45 4.25 17.72 -8.65
CA VAL A 45 2.83 18.02 -8.51
C VAL A 45 2.03 17.09 -9.42
N LEU A 46 0.92 16.57 -8.90
CA LEU A 46 0.04 15.63 -9.60
C LEU A 46 -1.34 16.27 -9.80
N ARG A 47 -2.04 15.84 -10.86
CA ARG A 47 -3.39 16.29 -11.13
C ARG A 47 -4.39 15.30 -10.55
N ILE A 48 -5.25 15.77 -9.65
CA ILE A 48 -6.36 14.98 -9.12
C ILE A 48 -7.50 14.94 -10.16
N PRO A 49 -8.04 13.76 -10.50
CA PRO A 49 -9.23 13.63 -11.34
C PRO A 49 -10.41 14.40 -10.74
N ALA A 50 -11.14 15.15 -11.57
CA ALA A 50 -12.22 16.02 -11.10
C ALA A 50 -13.42 15.27 -10.48
N ASN A 51 -13.51 13.96 -10.72
CA ASN A 51 -14.55 13.09 -10.20
C ASN A 51 -14.18 12.38 -8.89
N LEU A 52 -12.98 12.61 -8.35
CA LEU A 52 -12.57 12.09 -7.05
C LEU A 52 -12.69 13.19 -5.98
N PRO A 53 -13.42 12.94 -4.87
CA PRO A 53 -13.38 13.80 -3.69
C PRO A 53 -11.95 13.96 -3.17
N LEU A 54 -11.59 15.17 -2.73
CA LEU A 54 -10.20 15.49 -2.35
C LEU A 54 -9.75 14.73 -1.09
N ASP A 55 -10.66 14.54 -0.15
CA ASP A 55 -10.46 13.74 1.06
C ASP A 55 -10.19 12.28 0.71
N GLU A 56 -10.97 11.68 -0.18
CA GLU A 56 -10.73 10.31 -0.64
C GLU A 56 -9.47 10.17 -1.50
N ALA A 57 -9.08 11.21 -2.23
CA ALA A 57 -7.89 11.23 -3.08
C ALA A 57 -6.58 11.42 -2.28
N ALA A 58 -6.62 12.11 -1.14
CA ALA A 58 -5.43 12.43 -0.38
C ALA A 58 -4.62 11.19 0.03
N PRO A 59 -5.22 10.09 0.56
CA PRO A 59 -4.47 8.87 0.85
C PRO A 59 -3.93 8.14 -0.39
N LEU A 60 -4.46 8.39 -1.59
CA LEU A 60 -3.99 7.75 -2.82
C LEU A 60 -2.54 8.13 -3.13
N LEU A 61 -2.13 9.36 -2.78
CA LEU A 61 -0.79 9.91 -3.00
C LEU A 61 0.30 9.16 -2.21
N CYS A 62 -0.07 8.32 -1.26
CA CYS A 62 0.85 7.42 -0.55
C CYS A 62 0.36 5.97 -0.59
N ALA A 63 -0.77 5.66 0.04
CA ALA A 63 -1.30 4.30 0.15
C ALA A 63 -1.71 3.71 -1.21
N GLY A 64 -2.34 4.53 -2.05
CA GLY A 64 -2.75 4.15 -3.39
C GLY A 64 -1.54 3.76 -4.23
N ILE A 65 -0.58 4.67 -4.41
CA ILE A 65 0.60 4.38 -5.23
C ILE A 65 1.49 3.26 -4.67
N THR A 66 1.64 3.17 -3.34
CA THR A 66 2.46 2.10 -2.71
C THR A 66 1.90 0.71 -3.01
N THR A 67 0.59 0.59 -3.18
CA THR A 67 -0.06 -0.68 -3.55
C THR A 67 -0.22 -0.83 -5.06
N TYR A 68 -0.50 0.25 -5.81
CA TYR A 68 -0.60 0.22 -7.28
C TYR A 68 0.71 -0.16 -7.95
N SER A 69 1.83 0.43 -7.53
CA SER A 69 3.16 0.20 -8.11
C SER A 69 3.53 -1.29 -8.20
N PRO A 70 3.46 -2.09 -7.10
CA PRO A 70 3.71 -3.52 -7.20
C PRO A 70 2.59 -4.28 -7.93
N LEU A 71 1.32 -3.88 -7.84
CA LEU A 71 0.26 -4.53 -8.61
C LEU A 71 0.51 -4.39 -10.12
N ALA A 72 0.92 -3.21 -10.58
CA ALA A 72 1.28 -2.94 -11.96
C ALA A 72 2.58 -3.67 -12.37
N HIS A 73 3.62 -3.61 -11.53
CA HIS A 73 4.92 -4.24 -11.81
C HIS A 73 4.83 -5.76 -12.01
N TRP A 74 4.09 -6.45 -11.14
CA TRP A 74 3.89 -7.90 -11.24
C TRP A 74 2.67 -8.28 -12.09
N GLY A 75 1.95 -7.30 -12.66
CA GLY A 75 0.76 -7.48 -13.48
C GLY A 75 -0.32 -8.26 -12.76
N ALA A 76 -0.98 -7.65 -11.79
CA ALA A 76 -1.93 -8.29 -10.86
C ALA A 76 -3.19 -8.88 -11.51
N GLY A 77 -3.49 -8.57 -12.78
CA GLY A 77 -4.64 -9.13 -13.49
C GLY A 77 -4.51 -9.02 -15.01
N PRO A 78 -5.53 -9.46 -15.77
CA PRO A 78 -6.72 -10.15 -15.28
C PRO A 78 -6.48 -11.63 -14.94
N GLY A 79 -7.25 -12.17 -14.00
CA GLY A 79 -7.33 -13.61 -13.67
C GLY A 79 -6.24 -14.17 -12.76
N LYS A 80 -5.30 -13.34 -12.27
CA LYS A 80 -4.30 -13.80 -11.29
C LYS A 80 -4.89 -13.88 -9.89
N GLN A 81 -4.37 -14.79 -9.09
CA GLN A 81 -4.69 -14.96 -7.68
C GLN A 81 -3.80 -14.02 -6.87
N VAL A 82 -4.38 -12.96 -6.31
CA VAL A 82 -3.66 -11.94 -5.53
C VAL A 82 -4.08 -12.05 -4.07
N ALA A 83 -3.13 -12.19 -3.15
CA ALA A 83 -3.40 -12.05 -1.74
C ALA A 83 -2.97 -10.69 -1.20
N VAL A 84 -3.74 -10.12 -0.30
CA VAL A 84 -3.39 -8.93 0.48
C VAL A 84 -3.34 -9.30 1.95
N ILE A 85 -2.15 -9.22 2.56
CA ILE A 85 -1.97 -9.50 3.99
C ILE A 85 -2.23 -8.22 4.78
N GLY A 86 -3.22 -8.29 5.68
CA GLY A 86 -3.69 -7.19 6.50
C GLY A 86 -4.72 -6.32 5.78
N LEU A 87 -5.87 -6.08 6.43
CA LEU A 87 -6.91 -5.17 5.93
C LEU A 87 -6.90 -3.86 6.73
N GLY A 88 -5.81 -3.11 6.54
CA GLY A 88 -5.60 -1.77 7.11
C GLY A 88 -5.58 -0.70 6.02
N GLY A 89 -4.90 0.40 6.28
CA GLY A 89 -4.90 1.52 5.36
C GLY A 89 -4.15 1.30 4.03
N LEU A 90 -3.13 0.44 3.97
CA LEU A 90 -2.57 0.01 2.66
C LEU A 90 -3.43 -1.12 2.10
N GLY A 91 -3.76 -2.10 2.94
CA GLY A 91 -4.54 -3.29 2.55
C GLY A 91 -5.84 -2.98 1.83
N HIS A 92 -6.67 -2.04 2.32
CA HIS A 92 -7.94 -1.72 1.66
C HIS A 92 -7.74 -1.15 0.25
N MET A 93 -6.70 -0.33 0.03
CA MET A 93 -6.36 0.15 -1.31
C MET A 93 -5.85 -1.00 -2.19
N GLY A 94 -5.00 -1.87 -1.66
CA GLY A 94 -4.51 -3.05 -2.38
C GLY A 94 -5.64 -3.95 -2.86
N VAL A 95 -6.68 -4.16 -2.05
CA VAL A 95 -7.87 -4.94 -2.42
C VAL A 95 -8.64 -4.25 -3.54
N LYS A 96 -9.01 -2.97 -3.38
CA LYS A 96 -9.79 -2.22 -4.38
C LYS A 96 -9.08 -2.18 -5.74
N LEU A 97 -7.77 -1.91 -5.72
CA LEU A 97 -6.97 -1.80 -6.94
C LEU A 97 -6.78 -3.16 -7.61
N ALA A 98 -6.45 -4.21 -6.87
CA ALA A 98 -6.30 -5.55 -7.45
C ALA A 98 -7.61 -6.06 -8.06
N HIS A 99 -8.74 -5.83 -7.37
CA HIS A 99 -10.07 -6.17 -7.87
C HIS A 99 -10.38 -5.43 -9.18
N ALA A 100 -10.14 -4.11 -9.23
CA ALA A 100 -10.37 -3.30 -10.44
C ALA A 100 -9.45 -3.69 -11.60
N MET A 101 -8.26 -4.23 -11.33
CA MET A 101 -7.37 -4.83 -12.34
C MET A 101 -7.84 -6.22 -12.83
N GLY A 102 -8.93 -6.75 -12.28
CA GLY A 102 -9.51 -8.04 -12.64
C GLY A 102 -8.81 -9.24 -12.01
N ALA A 103 -8.13 -9.06 -10.89
CA ALA A 103 -7.58 -10.17 -10.09
C ALA A 103 -8.69 -10.93 -9.34
N GLU A 104 -8.43 -12.19 -8.99
CA GLU A 104 -9.15 -12.87 -7.91
C GLU A 104 -8.42 -12.56 -6.59
N VAL A 105 -9.07 -11.80 -5.71
CA VAL A 105 -8.46 -11.19 -4.53
C VAL A 105 -8.81 -11.97 -3.27
N SER A 106 -7.79 -12.38 -2.53
CA SER A 106 -7.93 -12.97 -1.20
C SER A 106 -7.34 -12.05 -0.12
N VAL A 107 -8.09 -11.78 0.93
CA VAL A 107 -7.55 -11.08 2.11
C VAL A 107 -7.10 -12.10 3.14
N LEU A 108 -5.86 -11.96 3.62
CA LEU A 108 -5.31 -12.74 4.73
C LEU A 108 -5.17 -11.82 5.94
N SER A 109 -5.88 -12.12 7.02
CA SER A 109 -5.88 -11.29 8.23
C SER A 109 -5.83 -12.16 9.47
N GLN A 110 -5.42 -11.61 10.62
CA GLN A 110 -5.34 -12.38 11.87
C GLN A 110 -6.69 -12.94 12.32
N SER A 111 -7.80 -12.30 11.96
CA SER A 111 -9.16 -12.75 12.31
C SER A 111 -10.18 -12.35 11.23
N LEU A 112 -11.37 -12.95 11.31
CA LEU A 112 -12.49 -12.67 10.39
C LEU A 112 -13.25 -11.36 10.71
N LYS A 113 -12.82 -10.57 11.70
CA LYS A 113 -13.53 -9.36 12.15
C LYS A 113 -13.87 -8.36 11.04
N LYS A 114 -13.02 -8.27 10.00
CA LYS A 114 -13.20 -7.35 8.85
C LYS A 114 -13.59 -8.08 7.56
N GLN A 115 -14.15 -9.29 7.66
CA GLN A 115 -14.50 -10.09 6.48
C GLN A 115 -15.55 -9.40 5.61
N GLU A 116 -16.64 -8.93 6.21
CA GLU A 116 -17.72 -8.25 5.47
C GLU A 116 -17.20 -7.02 4.73
N ASP A 117 -16.35 -6.22 5.38
CA ASP A 117 -15.70 -5.09 4.72
C ASP A 117 -14.75 -5.52 3.61
N GLY A 118 -13.95 -6.56 3.81
CA GLY A 118 -13.06 -7.08 2.77
C GLY A 118 -13.82 -7.46 1.51
N LEU A 119 -14.94 -8.17 1.66
CA LEU A 119 -15.82 -8.55 0.56
C LEU A 119 -16.45 -7.32 -0.12
N ARG A 120 -16.94 -6.36 0.69
CA ARG A 120 -17.50 -5.09 0.19
C ARG A 120 -16.48 -4.26 -0.60
N LEU A 121 -15.20 -4.34 -0.25
CA LEU A 121 -14.09 -3.66 -0.91
C LEU A 121 -13.64 -4.34 -2.22
N GLY A 122 -14.14 -5.55 -2.51
CA GLY A 122 -13.82 -6.29 -3.73
C GLY A 122 -12.98 -7.56 -3.53
N ALA A 123 -12.77 -8.01 -2.28
CA ALA A 123 -12.18 -9.32 -2.07
C ALA A 123 -13.16 -10.43 -2.46
N ASP A 124 -12.69 -11.43 -3.20
CA ASP A 124 -13.45 -12.65 -3.50
C ASP A 124 -13.43 -13.62 -2.31
N HIS A 125 -12.32 -13.62 -1.55
CA HIS A 125 -12.13 -14.50 -0.41
C HIS A 125 -11.51 -13.77 0.79
N TYR A 126 -11.76 -14.30 1.98
CA TYR A 126 -11.18 -13.80 3.22
C TYR A 126 -10.82 -14.98 4.13
N TYR A 127 -9.60 -14.99 4.66
CA TYR A 127 -9.09 -16.06 5.52
C TYR A 127 -8.47 -15.52 6.81
N ALA A 128 -8.67 -16.26 7.90
CA ALA A 128 -8.05 -15.98 9.18
C ALA A 128 -6.73 -16.73 9.33
N THR A 129 -5.61 -16.01 9.39
CA THR A 129 -4.27 -16.60 9.56
C THR A 129 -4.03 -17.12 10.98
N SER A 130 -4.93 -16.86 11.93
CA SER A 130 -4.95 -17.53 13.24
C SER A 130 -5.45 -18.98 13.15
N ASP A 131 -6.15 -19.33 12.08
CA ASP A 131 -6.52 -20.71 11.78
C ASP A 131 -5.35 -21.39 11.05
N GLU A 132 -4.74 -22.37 11.70
CA GLU A 132 -3.59 -23.10 11.20
C GLU A 132 -3.87 -23.83 9.87
N SER A 133 -5.14 -24.18 9.60
CA SER A 133 -5.54 -24.84 8.35
C SER A 133 -5.35 -23.92 7.13
N THR A 134 -5.47 -22.59 7.31
CA THR A 134 -5.33 -21.59 6.24
C THR A 134 -4.06 -21.77 5.42
N PHE A 135 -2.93 -22.03 6.08
CA PHE A 135 -1.64 -22.17 5.39
C PHE A 135 -1.50 -23.49 4.63
N GLN A 136 -2.24 -24.51 5.03
CA GLN A 136 -2.29 -25.79 4.32
C GLN A 136 -3.18 -25.68 3.09
N ASP A 137 -4.38 -25.11 3.25
CA ASP A 137 -5.39 -25.01 2.21
C ASP A 137 -4.99 -24.06 1.07
N LEU A 138 -4.26 -22.98 1.39
CA LEU A 138 -3.86 -21.97 0.42
C LEU A 138 -2.46 -22.21 -0.17
N ARG A 139 -1.85 -23.36 0.09
CA ARG A 139 -0.50 -23.66 -0.36
C ARG A 139 -0.41 -23.65 -1.89
N GLY A 140 0.52 -22.87 -2.44
CA GLY A 140 0.72 -22.78 -3.88
C GLY A 140 -0.44 -22.12 -4.65
N ARG A 141 -1.24 -21.26 -4.00
CA ARG A 141 -2.41 -20.62 -4.62
C ARG A 141 -2.11 -19.30 -5.31
N PHE A 142 -1.23 -18.48 -4.76
CA PHE A 142 -1.13 -17.06 -5.16
C PHE A 142 -0.04 -16.81 -6.18
N ASP A 143 -0.35 -15.99 -7.19
CA ASP A 143 0.61 -15.45 -8.15
C ASP A 143 1.36 -14.25 -7.53
N LEU A 144 0.65 -13.45 -6.73
CA LEU A 144 1.18 -12.26 -6.06
C LEU A 144 0.61 -12.15 -4.64
N ILE A 145 1.46 -11.77 -3.69
CA ILE A 145 1.07 -11.46 -2.32
C ILE A 145 1.61 -10.07 -1.99
N LEU A 146 0.75 -9.14 -1.59
CA LEU A 146 1.16 -7.87 -1.00
C LEU A 146 1.15 -8.00 0.52
N ASN A 147 2.32 -7.87 1.15
CA ASN A 147 2.39 -7.77 2.59
C ASN A 147 2.27 -6.31 3.04
N THR A 148 1.15 -5.97 3.68
CA THR A 148 0.86 -4.59 4.12
C THR A 148 0.96 -4.39 5.63
N VAL A 149 1.36 -5.42 6.38
CA VAL A 149 1.48 -5.33 7.84
C VAL A 149 2.88 -4.90 8.28
N SER A 150 2.98 -4.04 9.27
CA SER A 150 4.25 -3.63 9.88
C SER A 150 4.70 -4.57 11.00
N ALA A 151 4.38 -5.86 10.89
CA ALA A 151 4.71 -6.88 11.88
C ALA A 151 5.60 -7.95 11.26
N ASN A 152 6.52 -8.51 12.04
CA ASN A 152 7.35 -9.63 11.61
C ASN A 152 6.47 -10.88 11.37
N LEU A 153 6.33 -11.26 10.10
CA LEU A 153 5.62 -12.48 9.70
C LEU A 153 6.57 -13.69 9.70
N ASP A 154 6.02 -14.88 9.96
CA ASP A 154 6.71 -16.13 9.67
C ASP A 154 6.73 -16.39 8.16
N LEU A 155 7.76 -15.87 7.49
CA LEU A 155 7.94 -16.02 6.04
C LEU A 155 8.04 -17.48 5.60
N SER A 156 8.33 -18.43 6.49
CA SER A 156 8.36 -19.86 6.16
C SER A 156 6.98 -20.41 5.78
N GLN A 157 5.90 -19.78 6.26
CA GLN A 157 4.53 -20.14 5.95
C GLN A 157 4.02 -19.35 4.74
N TYR A 158 4.17 -18.01 4.76
CA TYR A 158 3.63 -17.15 3.70
C TYR A 158 4.27 -17.39 2.34
N LEU A 159 5.59 -17.63 2.27
CA LEU A 159 6.24 -17.95 1.00
C LEU A 159 5.70 -19.26 0.40
N LYS A 160 5.21 -20.20 1.21
CA LYS A 160 4.63 -21.47 0.72
C LYS A 160 3.27 -21.29 0.06
N LEU A 161 2.59 -20.15 0.29
CA LEU A 161 1.31 -19.82 -0.34
C LEU A 161 1.48 -19.42 -1.81
N LEU A 162 2.68 -19.03 -2.21
CA LEU A 162 2.99 -18.67 -3.60
C LEU A 162 3.06 -19.90 -4.51
N LYS A 163 2.53 -19.76 -5.72
CA LYS A 163 2.79 -20.65 -6.86
C LYS A 163 4.28 -20.66 -7.23
N THR A 164 4.66 -21.55 -8.15
CA THR A 164 5.93 -21.42 -8.87
C THR A 164 6.00 -20.04 -9.52
N ASP A 165 7.14 -19.37 -9.42
CA ASP A 165 7.36 -17.99 -9.92
C ASP A 165 6.55 -16.88 -9.24
N GLY A 166 5.74 -17.20 -8.23
CA GLY A 166 4.98 -16.20 -7.49
C GLY A 166 5.86 -15.24 -6.71
N ALA A 167 5.33 -14.05 -6.43
CA ALA A 167 6.03 -13.01 -5.67
C ALA A 167 5.30 -12.62 -4.39
N LEU A 168 6.03 -12.52 -3.28
CA LEU A 168 5.61 -11.79 -2.09
C LEU A 168 6.35 -10.45 -2.09
N VAL A 169 5.58 -9.35 -2.05
CA VAL A 169 6.09 -8.00 -2.05
C VAL A 169 5.86 -7.36 -0.69
N GLU A 170 6.95 -7.06 0.00
CA GLU A 170 6.97 -6.38 1.28
C GLU A 170 6.73 -4.88 1.11
N LEU A 171 5.63 -4.40 1.67
CA LEU A 171 5.27 -2.97 1.76
C LEU A 171 5.24 -2.49 3.22
N GLY A 172 5.07 -3.42 4.15
CA GLY A 172 5.17 -3.16 5.58
C GLY A 172 6.60 -2.84 6.02
N ALA A 173 6.71 -2.17 7.16
CA ALA A 173 7.99 -1.84 7.78
C ALA A 173 8.02 -2.40 9.20
N PRO A 174 8.36 -3.70 9.38
CA PRO A 174 8.47 -4.30 10.71
C PRO A 174 9.65 -3.72 11.50
N GLU A 175 9.54 -3.75 12.83
CA GLU A 175 10.57 -3.23 13.75
C GLU A 175 11.85 -4.07 13.76
N HIS A 176 11.72 -5.39 13.57
CA HIS A 176 12.85 -6.32 13.61
C HIS A 176 13.22 -6.83 12.20
N PRO A 177 14.47 -7.28 11.99
CA PRO A 177 14.87 -7.92 10.74
C PRO A 177 13.97 -9.11 10.35
N MET A 178 13.75 -9.30 9.06
CA MET A 178 13.01 -10.46 8.53
C MET A 178 13.91 -11.69 8.42
N GLU A 179 13.40 -12.84 8.86
CA GLU A 179 14.06 -14.14 8.65
C GLU A 179 13.55 -14.81 7.37
N VAL A 180 14.44 -15.04 6.40
CA VAL A 180 14.07 -15.55 5.08
C VAL A 180 14.54 -17.01 4.90
N PRO A 181 13.63 -18.00 4.88
CA PRO A 181 14.01 -19.40 4.73
C PRO A 181 14.34 -19.74 3.28
N ALA A 182 15.62 -19.95 2.97
CA ALA A 182 16.12 -20.14 1.61
C ALA A 182 15.40 -21.24 0.81
N PHE A 183 15.09 -22.39 1.44
CA PHE A 183 14.38 -23.48 0.76
C PHE A 183 12.94 -23.15 0.39
N ALA A 184 12.29 -22.21 1.09
CA ALA A 184 10.96 -21.74 0.72
C ALA A 184 10.97 -20.95 -0.60
N LEU A 185 12.12 -20.35 -0.96
CA LEU A 185 12.33 -19.64 -2.22
C LEU A 185 12.81 -20.57 -3.35
N ILE A 186 13.90 -21.31 -3.11
CA ILE A 186 14.63 -22.04 -4.16
C ILE A 186 13.78 -23.15 -4.79
N THR A 187 12.97 -23.86 -3.99
CA THR A 187 12.21 -25.03 -4.46
C THR A 187 11.15 -24.72 -5.52
N GLN A 188 10.68 -23.47 -5.59
CA GLN A 188 9.61 -23.04 -6.50
C GLN A 188 9.97 -21.76 -7.26
N ARG A 189 11.24 -21.34 -7.24
CA ARG A 189 11.72 -20.09 -7.86
C ARG A 189 10.87 -18.87 -7.45
N ARG A 190 10.48 -18.81 -6.18
CA ARG A 190 9.64 -17.72 -5.66
C ARG A 190 10.45 -16.46 -5.44
N THR A 191 9.76 -15.33 -5.51
CA THR A 191 10.33 -14.01 -5.30
C THR A 191 9.92 -13.46 -3.93
N LEU A 192 10.89 -12.94 -3.18
CA LEU A 192 10.66 -11.99 -2.10
C LEU A 192 11.23 -10.66 -2.56
N ALA A 193 10.40 -9.63 -2.62
CA ALA A 193 10.78 -8.29 -3.06
C ALA A 193 10.27 -7.23 -2.09
N GLY A 194 10.82 -6.03 -2.15
CA GLY A 194 10.23 -4.84 -1.55
C GLY A 194 9.72 -3.91 -2.64
N SER A 195 8.77 -3.03 -2.30
CA SER A 195 8.40 -1.89 -3.14
C SER A 195 8.27 -0.64 -2.28
N MET A 196 8.80 0.48 -2.77
CA MET A 196 8.80 1.76 -2.07
C MET A 196 8.08 2.80 -2.94
N ILE A 197 6.88 3.18 -2.52
CA ILE A 197 6.04 4.21 -3.18
C ILE A 197 5.90 3.88 -4.69
N GLY A 198 6.07 4.88 -5.55
CA GLY A 198 6.09 4.79 -7.00
C GLY A 198 6.66 6.08 -7.57
N SER A 199 7.00 6.08 -8.85
CA SER A 199 7.44 7.30 -9.53
C SER A 199 6.27 8.26 -9.75
N ILE A 200 6.56 9.55 -9.95
CA ILE A 200 5.53 10.56 -10.27
C ILE A 200 4.67 10.13 -11.47
N ALA A 201 5.28 9.52 -12.50
CA ALA A 201 4.55 9.02 -13.65
C ALA A 201 3.58 7.88 -13.28
N GLU A 202 4.02 6.93 -12.45
CA GLU A 202 3.16 5.86 -11.95
C GLU A 202 2.09 6.39 -10.99
N THR A 203 2.37 7.43 -10.21
CA THR A 203 1.36 8.07 -9.36
C THR A 203 0.28 8.74 -10.18
N GLN A 204 0.63 9.42 -11.28
CA GLN A 204 -0.39 9.99 -12.16
C GLN A 204 -1.20 8.90 -12.85
N GLU A 205 -0.55 7.83 -13.34
CA GLU A 205 -1.24 6.67 -13.91
C GLU A 205 -2.23 6.04 -12.92
N MET A 206 -1.81 5.88 -11.66
CA MET A 206 -2.65 5.38 -10.58
C MET A 206 -3.84 6.30 -10.28
N LEU A 207 -3.63 7.62 -10.24
CA LEU A 207 -4.72 8.58 -10.04
C LEU A 207 -5.72 8.53 -11.20
N ASP A 208 -5.24 8.48 -12.43
CA ASP A 208 -6.10 8.40 -13.63
C ASP A 208 -6.92 7.10 -13.60
N PHE A 209 -6.28 5.96 -13.30
CA PHE A 209 -6.95 4.68 -13.10
C PHE A 209 -8.03 4.75 -12.00
N CYS A 210 -7.71 5.38 -10.87
CA CYS A 210 -8.67 5.57 -9.78
C CYS A 210 -9.84 6.45 -10.21
N GLY A 211 -9.60 7.49 -11.01
CA GLY A 211 -10.65 8.32 -11.61
C GLY A 211 -11.54 7.52 -12.55
N GLU A 212 -10.98 6.72 -13.46
CA GLU A 212 -11.72 5.90 -14.41
C GLU A 212 -12.61 4.85 -13.73
N HIS A 213 -12.13 4.28 -12.62
CA HIS A 213 -12.82 3.20 -11.90
C HIS A 213 -13.61 3.68 -10.66
N GLY A 214 -13.60 4.97 -10.34
CA GLY A 214 -14.29 5.51 -9.15
C GLY A 214 -13.71 5.00 -7.82
N ILE A 215 -12.38 4.87 -7.73
CA ILE A 215 -11.68 4.32 -6.57
C ILE A 215 -11.10 5.46 -5.72
N GLY A 216 -11.75 5.74 -4.58
CA GLY A 216 -11.19 6.56 -3.50
C GLY A 216 -10.73 5.74 -2.29
N ALA A 217 -10.06 6.37 -1.32
CA ALA A 217 -9.80 5.73 -0.02
C ALA A 217 -11.04 5.81 0.89
N GLU A 218 -11.20 4.85 1.81
CA GLU A 218 -12.15 5.03 2.92
C GLU A 218 -11.49 5.84 4.03
N VAL A 219 -12.13 6.95 4.41
CA VAL A 219 -11.54 7.96 5.29
C VAL A 219 -12.48 8.37 6.43
N GLU A 220 -11.89 8.67 7.58
CA GLU A 220 -12.47 9.49 8.64
C GLU A 220 -11.84 10.88 8.54
N VAL A 221 -12.66 11.90 8.24
CA VAL A 221 -12.20 13.29 8.21
C VAL A 221 -12.22 13.85 9.63
N ILE A 222 -11.11 14.47 10.05
CA ILE A 222 -10.94 15.06 11.38
C ILE A 222 -10.54 16.54 11.27
N SER A 223 -10.83 17.33 12.30
CA SER A 223 -10.26 18.66 12.44
C SER A 223 -8.82 18.60 12.94
N ALA A 224 -8.04 19.66 12.70
CA ALA A 224 -6.63 19.71 13.01
C ALA A 224 -6.32 19.58 14.51
N ASP A 225 -7.20 20.05 15.39
CA ASP A 225 -7.08 19.92 16.84
C ASP A 225 -7.25 18.47 17.34
N GLN A 226 -7.85 17.59 16.52
CA GLN A 226 -8.03 16.16 16.84
C GLN A 226 -6.82 15.29 16.47
N VAL A 227 -5.75 15.86 15.89
CA VAL A 227 -4.62 15.08 15.36
C VAL A 227 -3.96 14.16 16.39
N ASN A 228 -3.84 14.59 17.65
CA ASN A 228 -3.23 13.78 18.71
C ASN A 228 -4.12 12.59 19.10
N GLU A 229 -5.43 12.80 19.20
CA GLU A 229 -6.39 11.72 19.48
C GLU A 229 -6.42 10.71 18.31
N ALA A 230 -6.45 11.21 17.08
CA ALA A 230 -6.40 10.37 15.89
C ALA A 230 -5.11 9.54 15.83
N TYR A 231 -3.98 10.09 16.28
CA TYR A 231 -2.72 9.36 16.34
C TYR A 231 -2.76 8.19 17.34
N GLU A 232 -3.29 8.40 18.55
CA GLU A 232 -3.51 7.32 19.52
C GLU A 232 -4.43 6.23 18.97
N ARG A 233 -5.50 6.63 18.26
CA ARG A 233 -6.40 5.69 17.57
C ARG A 233 -5.69 4.89 16.49
N VAL A 234 -4.79 5.50 15.71
CA VAL A 234 -3.95 4.78 14.73
C VAL A 234 -3.08 3.73 15.42
N LEU A 235 -2.42 4.07 16.53
CA LEU A 235 -1.61 3.12 17.31
C LEU A 235 -2.47 1.96 17.86
N GLY A 236 -3.68 2.26 18.31
CA GLY A 236 -4.67 1.29 18.76
C GLY A 236 -5.34 0.48 17.64
N SER A 237 -5.00 0.72 16.37
CA SER A 237 -5.69 0.16 15.19
C SER A 237 -7.20 0.47 15.14
N ASP A 238 -7.62 1.54 15.82
CA ASP A 238 -8.99 2.05 15.89
C ASP A 238 -9.25 3.13 14.83
N VAL A 239 -9.09 2.74 13.58
CA VAL A 239 -9.38 3.62 12.44
C VAL A 239 -10.08 2.82 11.36
N ARG A 240 -11.09 3.41 10.75
CA ARG A 240 -11.67 2.94 9.50
C ARG A 240 -10.74 3.29 8.34
N TYR A 241 -9.63 2.54 8.31
CA TYR A 241 -8.57 2.54 7.29
C TYR A 241 -7.68 3.79 7.24
N ARG A 242 -8.24 5.00 7.14
CA ARG A 242 -7.46 6.25 7.02
C ARG A 242 -8.11 7.40 7.78
N PHE A 243 -7.26 8.27 8.34
CA PHE A 243 -7.65 9.62 8.72
C PHE A 243 -7.23 10.62 7.65
N VAL A 244 -8.02 11.67 7.48
CA VAL A 244 -7.69 12.84 6.68
C VAL A 244 -7.96 14.08 7.52
N ILE A 245 -6.96 14.96 7.63
CA ILE A 245 -7.13 16.23 8.34
C ILE A 245 -7.75 17.24 7.37
N ASP A 246 -8.87 17.84 7.78
CA ASP A 246 -9.41 19.00 7.07
C ASP A 246 -8.51 20.22 7.34
N THR A 247 -7.69 20.56 6.35
CA THR A 247 -6.76 21.69 6.45
C THR A 247 -7.46 23.05 6.58
N ALA A 248 -8.76 23.16 6.26
CA ALA A 248 -9.53 24.39 6.50
C ALA A 248 -9.70 24.69 8.00
N THR A 249 -9.44 23.71 8.87
CA THR A 249 -9.50 23.84 10.34
C THR A 249 -8.15 24.20 10.97
N LEU A 250 -7.08 24.33 10.17
CA LEU A 250 -5.80 24.85 10.65
C LEU A 250 -5.93 26.35 10.91
N ALA A 251 -5.92 26.73 12.18
CA ALA A 251 -6.01 28.12 12.65
C ALA A 251 -4.79 28.97 12.29
#